data_AF-A0AAV5MCW2-F1
#
_entry.id   AF-A0AAV5MCW2-F1
#
_cell.length_a   1.000
_cell.length_b   1.000
_cell.length_c   1.000
_cell.angle_alpha   90.00
_cell.angle_beta   90.00
_cell.angle_gamma   90.00
#
_symmetry.space_group_name_H-M   'P 1'
#
loop_
_entity.id
_entity.type
_entity.pdbx_description
1 polymer ?
#
loop_
_entity_poly.entity_id
_entity_poly.type
_entity_poly.pdbx_seq_one_letter_code
_entity_poly.pdbx_strand_id
1 'polypeptide(L)'
;MVEGGHKSYVPNMINGAAQADLGVLVISARKGEFETGYERGGQTREHGQLAQTLGVSTLFVVVNKMEDPIVKWSKERYDEIESKMIPFLRFLGYNVKKFLPISGLLGSNMKTRPDRSICPWWNGPCLFEVLDAVEISPRDQKDSDYFLSSYDFDSKHKMPIIDKFKDMGTVIMGKVESGTMREGDSLLVMPNKAQVKVLAIYCDEDKATCAGPGENLWVKLSGIEEEDILSGFVLCSVAGYKAVLHVHSVVEECKIVELLQQIDPKTKKPM
;
A
#
# COMPACT_ATOMS: atom_id res chain seq x y z
N MET A 1 8.04 4.14 -1.40
CA MET A 1 8.50 3.18 -2.43
C MET A 1 8.11 3.74 -3.80
N VAL A 2 9.05 3.90 -4.75
CA VAL A 2 8.71 4.40 -6.10
C VAL A 2 8.40 3.19 -6.97
N GLU A 3 7.16 3.07 -7.40
CA GLU A 3 6.70 1.92 -8.17
C GLU A 3 6.93 2.15 -9.67
N GLY A 4 7.54 1.16 -10.34
CA GLY A 4 7.97 1.28 -11.73
C GLY A 4 6.79 1.44 -12.69
N GLY A 5 6.78 2.53 -13.46
CA GLY A 5 5.74 2.82 -14.46
C GLY A 5 5.88 2.02 -15.76
N HIS A 6 6.29 0.75 -15.73
CA HIS A 6 6.24 -0.12 -16.91
C HIS A 6 5.30 -1.29 -16.63
N LYS A 7 4.56 -1.76 -17.65
CA LYS A 7 3.59 -2.87 -17.49
C LYS A 7 4.23 -4.16 -16.93
N SER A 8 5.53 -4.31 -17.12
CA SER A 8 6.32 -5.42 -16.58
C SER A 8 6.56 -5.36 -15.06
N TYR A 9 6.34 -4.20 -14.43
CA TYR A 9 6.58 -3.97 -12.99
C TYR A 9 5.30 -3.94 -12.14
N VAL A 10 4.15 -4.26 -12.73
CA VAL A 10 2.87 -4.39 -12.01
C VAL A 10 2.96 -5.35 -10.81
N PRO A 11 3.65 -6.51 -10.89
CA PRO A 11 3.81 -7.39 -9.71
C PRO A 11 4.58 -6.72 -8.56
N ASN A 12 5.62 -5.95 -8.87
CA ASN A 12 6.39 -5.23 -7.86
C ASN A 12 5.58 -4.10 -7.21
N MET A 13 4.74 -3.44 -8.01
CA MET A 13 3.78 -2.46 -7.53
C MET A 13 2.74 -3.09 -6.59
N ILE A 14 2.23 -4.29 -6.90
CA ILE A 14 1.27 -4.97 -6.03
C ILE A 14 1.88 -5.23 -4.65
N ASN A 15 3.13 -5.70 -4.59
CA ASN A 15 3.81 -5.96 -3.32
C ASN A 15 4.06 -4.68 -2.52
N GLY A 16 4.38 -3.56 -3.18
CA GLY A 16 4.58 -2.26 -2.54
C GLY A 16 3.28 -1.65 -2.02
N ALA A 17 2.25 -1.62 -2.86
CA ALA A 17 0.93 -1.11 -2.50
C ALA A 17 0.22 -1.95 -1.42
N ALA A 18 0.44 -3.26 -1.38
CA ALA A 18 -0.08 -4.13 -0.30
C ALA A 18 0.45 -3.74 1.09
N GLN A 19 1.62 -3.10 1.15
CA GLN A 19 2.22 -2.62 2.41
C GLN A 19 1.81 -1.18 2.74
N ALA A 20 1.16 -0.47 1.83
CA ALA A 20 0.89 0.94 1.99
C ALA A 20 -0.52 1.18 2.56
N ASP A 21 -0.61 1.91 3.68
CA ASP A 21 -1.90 2.44 4.16
C ASP A 21 -2.34 3.66 3.34
N LEU A 22 -1.34 4.37 2.82
CA LEU A 22 -1.47 5.62 2.09
C LEU A 22 -0.82 5.51 0.71
N GLY A 23 -1.56 5.89 -0.32
CA GLY A 23 -1.06 5.95 -1.70
C GLY A 23 -0.94 7.38 -2.20
N VAL A 24 0.06 7.64 -3.03
CA VAL A 24 0.20 8.88 -3.80
C VAL A 24 0.14 8.56 -5.28
N LEU A 25 -0.94 8.96 -5.94
CA LEU A 25 -1.14 8.82 -7.37
C LEU A 25 -0.56 10.03 -8.10
N VAL A 26 0.52 9.81 -8.85
CA VAL A 26 1.17 10.85 -9.66
C VAL A 26 0.60 10.87 -11.07
N ILE A 27 0.17 12.04 -11.54
CA ILE A 27 -0.44 12.26 -12.85
C ILE A 27 0.37 13.31 -13.59
N SER A 28 0.67 13.09 -14.86
CA SER A 28 1.36 14.11 -15.68
C SER A 28 0.38 15.19 -16.16
N ALA A 29 0.76 16.46 -16.06
CA ALA A 29 0.00 17.59 -16.61
C ALA A 29 0.20 17.79 -18.12
N ARG A 30 1.28 17.22 -18.68
CA ARG A 30 1.67 17.41 -20.10
C ARG A 30 0.60 16.86 -21.04
N LYS A 31 0.28 17.63 -22.08
CA LYS A 31 -0.63 17.19 -23.17
C LYS A 31 -0.01 16.02 -23.92
N GLY A 32 -0.79 14.95 -24.12
CA GLY A 32 -0.38 13.66 -24.67
C GLY A 32 -0.09 12.62 -23.59
N GLU A 33 0.66 12.98 -22.54
CA GLU A 33 0.96 12.05 -21.44
C GLU A 33 -0.25 11.85 -20.52
N PHE A 34 -1.02 12.91 -20.26
CA PHE A 34 -2.25 12.82 -19.48
C PHE A 34 -3.29 11.92 -20.17
N GLU A 35 -3.49 12.13 -21.47
CA GLU A 35 -4.49 11.42 -22.26
C GLU A 35 -4.14 9.92 -22.37
N THR A 36 -2.88 9.60 -22.65
CA THR A 36 -2.40 8.20 -22.69
C THR A 36 -2.47 7.50 -21.32
N GLY A 37 -2.27 8.22 -20.22
CA GLY A 37 -2.45 7.69 -18.86
C GLY A 37 -3.91 7.44 -18.48
N TYR A 38 -4.85 8.23 -19.01
CA TYR A 38 -6.28 8.17 -18.71
C TYR A 38 -7.08 7.19 -19.61
N GLU A 39 -6.55 6.86 -20.78
CA GLU A 39 -7.19 5.93 -21.72
C GLU A 39 -7.46 4.52 -21.11
N ARG A 40 -8.38 3.77 -21.74
CA ARG A 40 -8.70 2.39 -21.34
C ARG A 40 -7.50 1.48 -21.62
N GLY A 41 -6.63 1.32 -20.63
CA GLY A 41 -5.35 0.61 -20.74
C GLY A 41 -4.12 1.45 -20.35
N GLY A 42 -4.36 2.70 -19.93
CA GLY A 42 -3.36 3.57 -19.33
C GLY A 42 -2.98 3.13 -17.91
N GLN A 43 -1.73 3.35 -17.55
CA GLN A 43 -1.16 2.88 -16.28
C GLN A 43 -1.77 3.55 -15.06
N THR A 44 -2.06 4.85 -15.13
CA THR A 44 -2.64 5.61 -14.00
C THR A 44 -3.99 5.03 -13.57
N ARG A 45 -4.80 4.58 -14.53
CA ARG A 45 -6.10 3.96 -14.27
C ARG A 45 -5.95 2.56 -13.66
N GLU A 46 -5.06 1.74 -14.21
CA GLU A 46 -4.78 0.40 -13.71
C GLU A 46 -4.22 0.45 -12.28
N HIS A 47 -3.27 1.35 -12.02
CA HIS A 47 -2.66 1.52 -10.70
C HIS A 47 -3.67 2.03 -9.67
N GLY A 48 -4.54 2.97 -10.04
CA GLY A 48 -5.60 3.45 -9.15
C GLY A 48 -6.58 2.34 -8.74
N GLN A 49 -6.93 1.46 -9.67
CA GLN A 49 -7.81 0.31 -9.41
C GLN A 49 -7.11 -0.76 -8.56
N LEU A 50 -5.83 -1.03 -8.82
CA LEU A 50 -5.03 -1.97 -8.06
C LEU A 50 -4.83 -1.49 -6.62
N ALA A 51 -4.48 -0.22 -6.42
CA ALA A 51 -4.36 0.38 -5.09
C ALA A 51 -5.64 0.18 -4.26
N GLN A 52 -6.80 0.31 -4.89
CA GLN A 52 -8.07 0.11 -4.19
C GLN A 52 -8.31 -1.35 -3.82
N THR A 53 -8.00 -2.25 -4.74
CA THR A 53 -8.15 -3.70 -4.53
C THR A 53 -7.22 -4.18 -3.41
N LEU A 54 -6.05 -3.54 -3.28
CA LEU A 54 -5.06 -3.83 -2.23
C LEU A 54 -5.38 -3.17 -0.88
N GLY A 55 -6.47 -2.40 -0.79
CA GLY A 55 -6.95 -1.85 0.49
C GLY A 55 -6.29 -0.54 0.90
N VAL A 56 -5.63 0.17 -0.02
CA VAL A 56 -5.15 1.53 0.25
C VAL A 56 -6.36 2.41 0.58
N SER A 57 -6.48 2.85 1.82
CA SER A 57 -7.69 3.54 2.31
C SER A 57 -7.73 5.01 1.87
N THR A 58 -6.56 5.65 1.80
CA THR A 58 -6.41 7.06 1.51
C THR A 58 -5.47 7.24 0.33
N LEU A 59 -5.96 7.89 -0.72
CA LEU A 59 -5.22 8.15 -1.95
C LEU A 59 -5.10 9.66 -2.17
N PHE A 60 -3.87 10.17 -2.23
CA PHE A 60 -3.58 11.53 -2.65
C PHE A 60 -3.31 11.57 -4.14
N VAL A 61 -3.84 12.60 -4.80
CA VAL A 61 -3.59 12.80 -6.23
C VAL A 61 -2.70 14.00 -6.44
N VAL A 62 -1.63 13.79 -7.18
CA VAL A 62 -0.57 14.76 -7.38
C VAL A 62 -0.38 14.97 -8.88
N VAL A 63 -0.58 16.21 -9.33
CA VAL A 63 -0.43 16.62 -10.73
C VAL A 63 0.99 17.14 -10.95
N ASN A 64 1.83 16.31 -11.55
CA ASN A 64 3.25 16.56 -11.80
C ASN A 64 3.50 17.18 -13.19
N LYS A 65 4.71 17.70 -13.41
CA LYS A 65 5.18 18.36 -14.66
C LYS A 65 4.43 19.66 -15.01
N MET A 66 4.00 20.42 -14.01
CA MET A 66 3.33 21.71 -14.22
C MET A 66 4.24 22.79 -14.82
N GLU A 67 5.56 22.61 -14.72
CA GLU A 67 6.59 23.49 -15.29
C GLU A 67 6.73 23.40 -16.81
N ASP A 68 6.10 22.41 -17.44
CA ASP A 68 6.25 22.17 -18.86
C ASP A 68 5.93 23.44 -19.68
N PRO A 69 6.73 23.79 -20.70
CA PRO A 69 6.54 25.02 -21.48
C PRO A 69 5.18 25.12 -22.17
N ILE A 70 4.44 24.00 -22.32
CA ILE A 70 3.09 23.97 -22.88
C ILE A 70 2.02 24.23 -21.79
N VAL A 71 2.29 23.83 -20.54
CA VAL A 71 1.34 23.94 -19.42
C VAL A 71 1.53 25.25 -18.64
N LYS A 72 2.78 25.67 -18.42
CA LYS A 72 3.18 26.92 -17.73
C LYS A 72 2.36 27.21 -16.46
N TRP A 73 2.18 26.22 -15.59
CA TRP A 73 1.38 26.37 -14.36
C TRP A 73 -0.04 26.94 -14.59
N SER A 74 -0.65 26.65 -15.74
CA SER A 74 -1.99 27.12 -16.08
C SER A 74 -3.05 26.48 -15.18
N LYS A 75 -3.90 27.33 -14.60
CA LYS A 75 -5.05 26.90 -13.80
C LYS A 75 -6.08 26.12 -14.62
N GLU A 76 -6.30 26.54 -15.87
CA GLU A 76 -7.30 25.91 -16.75
C GLU A 76 -6.98 24.43 -16.98
N ARG A 77 -5.69 24.09 -17.17
CA ARG A 77 -5.26 22.72 -17.35
C ARG A 77 -5.40 21.90 -16.07
N TYR A 78 -5.10 22.50 -14.92
CA TYR A 78 -5.29 21.85 -13.62
C TYR A 78 -6.78 21.54 -13.37
N ASP A 79 -7.67 22.51 -13.57
CA ASP A 79 -9.11 22.36 -13.38
C ASP A 79 -9.69 21.30 -14.35
N GLU A 80 -9.16 21.21 -15.58
CA GLU A 80 -9.51 20.16 -16.56
C GLU A 80 -9.15 18.75 -16.06
N ILE A 81 -7.93 18.58 -15.53
CA ILE A 81 -7.44 17.31 -15.00
C ILE A 81 -8.25 16.89 -13.78
N GLU A 82 -8.49 17.82 -12.85
CA GLU A 82 -9.29 17.59 -11.65
C GLU A 82 -10.71 17.12 -12.02
N SER A 83 -11.37 17.84 -12.94
CA SER A 83 -12.72 17.51 -13.39
C SER A 83 -12.84 16.14 -14.04
N LYS A 84 -11.81 15.69 -14.77
CA LYS A 84 -11.76 14.35 -15.38
C LYS A 84 -11.43 13.24 -14.39
N MET A 85 -10.60 13.51 -13.38
CA MET A 85 -10.16 12.50 -12.41
C MET A 85 -11.16 12.26 -11.27
N ILE A 86 -11.90 13.28 -10.83
CA ILE A 86 -12.94 13.14 -9.80
C ILE A 86 -13.95 12.01 -10.09
N PRO A 87 -14.59 11.94 -11.28
CA PRO A 87 -15.57 10.88 -11.56
C PRO A 87 -14.91 9.50 -11.61
N PHE A 88 -13.66 9.40 -12.10
CA PHE A 88 -12.91 8.16 -12.12
C PHE A 88 -12.62 7.65 -10.70
N LEU A 89 -12.16 8.53 -9.81
CA LEU A 89 -11.83 8.16 -8.43
C LEU A 89 -13.07 7.86 -7.59
N ARG A 90 -14.18 8.55 -7.84
CA ARG A 90 -15.49 8.19 -7.26
C ARG A 90 -16.01 6.86 -7.77
N PHE A 91 -15.78 6.53 -9.04
CA PHE A 91 -16.15 5.24 -9.61
C PHE A 91 -15.38 4.09 -8.96
N LEU A 92 -14.10 4.30 -8.68
CA LEU A 92 -13.31 3.37 -7.88
C LEU A 92 -13.94 3.26 -6.48
N GLY A 93 -14.14 4.38 -5.78
CA GLY A 93 -14.73 4.42 -4.44
C GLY A 93 -13.91 5.25 -3.45
N TYR A 94 -13.01 6.09 -3.96
CA TYR A 94 -12.19 6.99 -3.17
C TYR A 94 -12.90 8.33 -2.91
N ASN A 95 -12.81 8.80 -1.67
CA ASN A 95 -13.21 10.15 -1.29
C ASN A 95 -12.04 11.12 -1.48
N VAL A 96 -11.85 11.59 -2.71
CA VAL A 96 -10.77 12.52 -3.05
C VAL A 96 -11.12 13.91 -2.53
N LYS A 97 -10.32 14.42 -1.58
CA LYS A 97 -10.55 15.74 -0.99
C LYS A 97 -9.64 16.82 -1.55
N LYS A 98 -8.44 16.49 -2.04
CA LYS A 98 -7.44 17.48 -2.50
C LYS A 98 -6.54 16.91 -3.60
N PHE A 99 -6.42 17.65 -4.71
CA PHE A 99 -5.38 17.45 -5.72
C PHE A 99 -4.23 18.43 -5.43
N LEU A 100 -2.99 18.02 -5.71
CA LEU A 100 -1.79 18.83 -5.44
C LEU A 100 -0.99 19.06 -6.72
N PRO A 101 -0.81 20.29 -7.20
CA PRO A 101 0.06 20.56 -8.34
C PRO A 101 1.52 20.57 -7.88
N ILE A 102 2.38 19.77 -8.49
CA ILE A 102 3.82 19.73 -8.18
C ILE A 102 4.66 19.86 -9.46
N SER A 103 5.92 20.21 -9.24
CA SER A 103 6.97 20.08 -10.26
C SER A 103 8.08 19.19 -9.73
N GLY A 104 8.16 17.98 -10.26
CA GLY A 104 9.22 17.02 -9.96
C GLY A 104 10.62 17.55 -10.26
N LEU A 105 10.76 18.27 -11.38
CA LEU A 105 12.05 18.73 -11.87
C LEU A 105 12.59 19.94 -11.10
N LEU A 106 11.72 20.91 -10.78
CA LEU A 106 12.10 22.12 -10.08
C LEU A 106 12.00 21.98 -8.54
N GLY A 107 11.40 20.90 -8.05
CA GLY A 107 11.14 20.70 -6.62
C GLY A 107 10.00 21.57 -6.07
N SER A 108 9.25 22.26 -6.92
CA SER A 108 8.20 23.19 -6.50
C SER A 108 7.00 22.46 -5.90
N ASN A 109 6.48 23.00 -4.80
CA ASN A 109 5.35 22.46 -4.01
C ASN A 109 5.59 21.08 -3.36
N MET A 110 6.85 20.63 -3.30
CA MET A 110 7.23 19.46 -2.48
C MET A 110 7.39 19.87 -1.01
N LYS A 111 8.42 20.68 -0.72
CA LYS A 111 8.75 21.20 0.61
C LYS A 111 8.49 22.71 0.70
N THR A 112 8.93 23.45 -0.31
CA THR A 112 8.74 24.89 -0.41
C THR A 112 7.54 25.18 -1.28
N ARG A 113 6.67 26.10 -0.83
CA ARG A 113 5.53 26.57 -1.61
C ARG A 113 6.03 27.20 -2.91
N PRO A 114 5.32 27.02 -4.03
CA PRO A 114 5.70 27.66 -5.27
C PRO A 114 5.66 29.18 -5.09
N ASP A 115 6.62 29.88 -5.71
CA ASP A 115 6.60 31.33 -5.71
C ASP A 115 5.28 31.84 -6.31
N ARG A 116 4.68 32.83 -5.65
CA ARG A 116 3.42 33.45 -6.10
C ARG A 116 3.52 34.07 -7.50
N SER A 117 4.73 34.36 -7.96
CA SER A 117 5.00 34.83 -9.33
C SER A 117 4.79 33.74 -10.39
N ILE A 118 5.00 32.47 -10.04
CA ILE A 118 4.88 31.32 -10.94
C ILE A 118 3.45 30.76 -10.87
N CYS A 119 2.88 30.73 -9.68
CA CYS A 119 1.54 30.21 -9.45
C CYS A 119 0.74 31.12 -8.50
N PRO A 120 0.10 32.19 -9.01
CA PRO A 120 -0.64 33.14 -8.18
C PRO A 120 -1.94 32.56 -7.63
N TRP A 121 -2.47 31.50 -8.25
CA TRP A 121 -3.76 30.91 -7.92
C TRP A 121 -3.68 29.79 -6.87
N TRP A 122 -2.48 29.24 -6.61
CA TRP A 122 -2.29 28.17 -5.64
C TRP A 122 -1.82 28.72 -4.29
N ASN A 123 -2.71 28.66 -3.29
CA ASN A 123 -2.40 28.93 -1.87
C ASN A 123 -2.56 27.68 -0.99
N GLY A 124 -2.55 26.50 -1.60
CA GLY A 124 -2.73 25.23 -0.89
C GLY A 124 -1.47 24.79 -0.13
N PRO A 125 -1.60 23.75 0.72
CA PRO A 125 -0.48 23.15 1.44
C PRO A 125 0.50 22.44 0.49
N CYS A 126 1.74 22.30 0.95
CA CYS A 126 2.79 21.53 0.26
C CYS A 126 2.51 20.01 0.34
N LEU A 127 3.16 19.21 -0.50
CA LEU A 127 3.05 17.75 -0.46
C LEU A 127 3.42 17.19 0.91
N PHE A 128 4.56 17.59 1.50
CA PHE A 128 4.96 17.12 2.83
C PHE A 128 3.99 17.58 3.93
N GLU A 129 3.49 18.81 3.87
CA GLU A 129 2.48 19.28 4.85
C GLU A 129 1.19 18.46 4.79
N VAL A 130 0.78 18.00 3.59
CA VAL A 130 -0.40 17.15 3.44
C VAL A 130 -0.13 15.74 3.94
N LEU A 131 1.06 15.19 3.69
CA LEU A 131 1.45 13.87 4.18
C LEU A 131 1.57 13.86 5.71
N ASP A 132 2.16 14.90 6.30
CA ASP A 132 2.30 15.04 7.76
C ASP A 132 0.95 15.29 8.46
N ALA A 133 0.02 15.98 7.79
CA ALA A 133 -1.32 16.23 8.32
C ALA A 133 -2.26 15.02 8.22
N VAL A 134 -1.81 13.92 7.61
CA VAL A 134 -2.61 12.69 7.57
C VAL A 134 -2.50 12.00 8.90
N GLU A 135 -3.56 12.10 9.68
CA GLU A 135 -3.81 11.16 10.76
C GLU A 135 -4.11 9.80 10.11
N ILE A 136 -3.12 8.90 10.14
CA ILE A 136 -3.33 7.50 9.82
C ILE A 136 -4.36 7.01 10.83
N SER A 137 -5.56 6.64 10.38
CA SER A 137 -6.57 6.06 11.26
C SER A 137 -5.89 4.93 12.05
N PRO A 138 -5.91 4.98 13.39
CA PRO A 138 -5.31 3.93 14.18
C PRO A 138 -5.98 2.62 13.80
N ARG A 139 -5.14 1.61 13.47
CA ARG A 139 -5.57 0.25 13.11
C ARG A 139 -6.35 -0.45 14.22
N ASP A 140 -6.51 0.19 15.38
CA ASP A 140 -7.10 -0.36 16.59
C ASP A 140 -8.49 0.17 16.97
N GLN A 141 -9.18 0.96 16.13
CA GLN A 141 -10.52 1.44 16.51
C GLN A 141 -11.60 1.31 15.45
N LYS A 142 -12.50 0.35 15.73
CA LYS A 142 -13.94 0.29 15.43
C LYS A 142 -14.39 -0.67 14.33
N ASP A 143 -14.38 -1.97 14.67
CA ASP A 143 -15.63 -2.74 14.69
C ASP A 143 -16.05 -2.95 16.17
N SER A 144 -16.25 -1.83 16.88
CA SER A 144 -16.79 -1.84 18.24
C SER A 144 -18.31 -1.76 18.16
N ASP A 145 -18.94 -2.92 17.95
CA ASP A 145 -20.32 -3.18 18.41
C ASP A 145 -20.48 -4.61 18.98
N TYR A 146 -19.37 -5.24 19.34
CA TYR A 146 -19.39 -6.42 20.21
C TYR A 146 -18.30 -6.28 21.29
N PHE A 147 -18.71 -5.69 22.41
CA PHE A 147 -18.20 -5.89 23.77
C PHE A 147 -16.95 -6.79 23.94
N LEU A 148 -15.81 -6.18 24.23
CA LEU A 148 -14.79 -6.62 25.22
C LEU A 148 -13.80 -5.44 25.37
N SER A 149 -13.79 -4.69 26.48
CA SER A 149 -13.08 -4.97 27.73
C SER A 149 -11.60 -5.33 27.52
N SER A 150 -10.72 -4.43 27.99
CA SER A 150 -9.26 -4.53 28.15
C SER A 150 -8.43 -4.63 26.87
N TYR A 151 -7.35 -3.85 26.82
CA TYR A 151 -6.20 -4.01 25.92
C TYR A 151 -5.99 -5.45 25.43
N ASP A 152 -6.48 -5.78 24.24
CA ASP A 152 -6.20 -7.07 23.59
C ASP A 152 -4.79 -7.03 22.99
N PHE A 153 -3.81 -7.21 23.88
CA PHE A 153 -2.45 -7.68 23.56
C PHE A 153 -2.46 -9.08 22.88
N ASP A 154 -3.63 -9.67 22.67
CA ASP A 154 -3.89 -11.03 22.16
C ASP A 154 -4.30 -11.06 20.68
N SER A 155 -3.97 -10.00 19.94
CA SER A 155 -4.02 -10.02 18.49
C SER A 155 -2.99 -11.03 17.97
N LYS A 156 -3.46 -12.18 17.47
CA LYS A 156 -2.61 -13.24 16.92
C LYS A 156 -1.66 -12.66 15.88
N HIS A 157 -0.36 -12.77 16.15
CA HIS A 157 0.67 -12.24 15.26
C HIS A 157 0.47 -12.77 13.84
N LYS A 158 0.48 -11.87 12.86
CA LYS A 158 0.40 -12.16 11.42
C LYS A 158 1.36 -11.26 10.67
N MET A 159 2.30 -11.88 9.97
CA MET A 159 3.28 -11.18 9.15
C MET A 159 3.44 -11.92 7.81
N PRO A 160 2.90 -11.40 6.70
CA PRO A 160 3.23 -11.90 5.37
C PRO A 160 4.71 -11.67 5.06
N ILE A 161 5.35 -12.69 4.49
CA ILE A 161 6.74 -12.67 4.07
C ILE A 161 6.79 -12.14 2.64
N ILE A 162 7.50 -11.03 2.44
CA ILE A 162 7.68 -10.38 1.14
C ILE A 162 8.91 -10.95 0.45
N ASP A 163 10.02 -11.01 1.18
CA ASP A 163 11.32 -11.43 0.68
C ASP A 163 12.09 -12.24 1.72
N LYS A 164 13.10 -12.98 1.27
CA LYS A 164 13.93 -13.86 2.10
C LYS A 164 15.37 -13.88 1.60
N PHE A 165 16.32 -14.00 2.52
CA PHE A 165 17.73 -14.18 2.19
C PHE A 165 18.49 -14.94 3.28
N LYS A 166 19.62 -15.53 2.92
CA LYS A 166 20.53 -16.22 3.84
C LYS A 166 21.55 -15.25 4.44
N ASP A 167 21.55 -15.14 5.76
CA ASP A 167 22.62 -14.46 6.53
C ASP A 167 22.84 -15.17 7.87
N MET A 168 23.82 -16.09 7.91
CA MET A 168 24.12 -16.95 9.07
C MET A 168 22.85 -17.47 9.77
N GLY A 169 21.93 -17.98 8.96
CA GLY A 169 20.53 -18.25 9.30
C GLY A 169 19.59 -17.76 8.18
N THR A 170 18.28 -17.95 8.38
CA THR A 170 17.26 -17.50 7.42
C THR A 170 16.71 -16.17 7.87
N VAL A 171 16.89 -15.11 7.08
CA VAL A 171 16.32 -13.79 7.34
C VAL A 171 15.16 -13.57 6.37
N ILE A 172 14.07 -13.07 6.90
CA ILE A 172 12.87 -12.76 6.14
C ILE A 172 12.51 -11.29 6.32
N MET A 173 11.91 -10.70 5.29
CA MET A 173 11.39 -9.35 5.30
C MET A 173 9.87 -9.40 5.18
N GLY A 174 9.18 -8.61 5.99
CA GLY A 174 7.73 -8.56 6.00
C GLY A 174 7.22 -7.33 6.73
N LYS A 175 5.94 -7.03 6.52
CA LYS A 175 5.22 -6.04 7.30
C LYS A 175 4.37 -6.74 8.34
N VAL A 176 4.37 -6.25 9.58
CA VAL A 176 3.49 -6.80 10.62
C VAL A 176 2.09 -6.25 10.40
N GLU A 177 1.15 -7.12 10.02
CA GLU A 177 -0.24 -6.73 9.82
C GLU A 177 -1.00 -6.67 11.15
N SER A 178 -0.71 -7.61 12.05
CA SER A 178 -1.38 -7.67 13.36
C SER A 178 -0.50 -8.36 14.40
N GLY A 179 -0.70 -7.98 15.67
CA GLY A 179 -0.01 -8.54 16.82
C GLY A 179 1.39 -7.97 17.04
N THR A 180 2.01 -8.41 18.13
CA THR A 180 3.37 -8.03 18.52
C THR A 180 4.29 -9.24 18.44
N MET A 181 5.56 -9.01 18.12
CA MET A 181 6.59 -10.06 18.11
C MET A 181 7.79 -9.59 18.93
N ARG A 182 8.40 -10.53 19.66
CA ARG A 182 9.59 -10.29 20.48
C ARG A 182 10.72 -11.24 20.10
N GLU A 183 11.94 -10.83 20.40
CA GLU A 183 13.10 -11.70 20.28
C GLU A 183 12.94 -12.93 21.20
N GLY A 184 13.16 -14.12 20.66
CA GLY A 184 13.01 -15.39 21.37
C GLY A 184 11.64 -16.05 21.24
N ASP A 185 10.65 -15.39 20.64
CA ASP A 185 9.32 -15.96 20.44
C ASP A 185 9.35 -17.15 19.46
N SER A 186 8.51 -18.15 19.75
CA SER A 186 8.26 -19.28 18.86
C SER A 186 7.02 -19.00 18.02
N LEU A 187 7.19 -18.96 16.70
CA LEU A 187 6.15 -18.70 15.71
C LEU A 187 6.01 -19.89 14.75
N LEU A 188 5.01 -19.81 13.88
CA LEU A 188 4.69 -20.84 12.90
C LEU A 188 4.64 -20.23 11.50
N VAL A 189 5.36 -20.82 10.55
CA VAL A 189 5.27 -20.44 9.14
C VAL A 189 4.18 -21.26 8.46
N MET A 190 3.18 -20.59 7.89
CA MET A 190 2.14 -21.18 7.06
C MET A 190 2.42 -20.90 5.58
N PRO A 191 2.11 -21.83 4.66
CA PRO A 191 1.29 -23.04 4.82
C PRO A 191 2.03 -24.30 5.32
N ASN A 192 3.37 -24.29 5.39
CA ASN A 192 4.18 -25.48 5.71
C ASN A 192 4.04 -25.97 7.17
N LYS A 193 3.41 -25.20 8.06
CA LYS A 193 3.28 -25.48 9.50
C LYS A 193 4.63 -25.72 10.19
N ALA A 194 5.68 -25.09 9.70
CA ALA A 194 7.01 -25.20 10.27
C ALA A 194 7.13 -24.30 11.51
N GLN A 195 7.53 -24.88 12.64
CA GLN A 195 7.80 -24.12 13.86
C GLN A 195 9.16 -23.44 13.75
N VAL A 196 9.18 -22.14 13.99
CA VAL A 196 10.38 -21.31 13.87
C VAL A 196 10.56 -20.47 15.12
N LYS A 197 11.81 -20.18 15.47
CA LYS A 197 12.13 -19.31 16.59
C LYS A 197 12.76 -18.02 16.10
N VAL A 198 12.29 -16.89 16.62
CA VAL A 198 12.83 -15.56 16.32
C VAL A 198 14.13 -15.36 17.09
N LEU A 199 15.25 -15.19 16.40
CA LEU A 199 16.55 -14.92 17.01
C LEU A 199 16.78 -13.42 17.23
N ALA A 200 16.44 -12.62 16.23
CA ALA A 200 16.63 -11.18 16.24
C ALA A 200 15.62 -10.51 15.31
N ILE A 201 15.26 -9.27 15.67
CA ILE A 201 14.39 -8.42 14.86
C ILE A 201 15.17 -7.14 14.55
N TYR A 202 15.14 -6.72 13.29
CA TYR A 202 15.71 -5.45 12.85
C TYR A 202 14.58 -4.59 12.27
N CYS A 203 14.51 -3.35 12.72
CA CYS A 203 13.69 -2.32 12.12
C CYS A 203 14.62 -1.46 11.27
N ASP A 204 14.53 -1.60 9.95
CA ASP A 204 15.49 -1.04 8.99
C ASP A 204 16.95 -1.44 9.33
N GLU A 205 17.74 -0.54 9.93
CA GLU A 205 19.15 -0.77 10.27
C GLU A 205 19.40 -1.03 11.77
N ASP A 206 18.39 -0.79 12.62
CA ASP A 206 18.52 -0.88 14.07
C ASP A 206 17.94 -2.20 14.61
N LYS A 207 18.66 -2.82 15.54
CA LYS A 207 18.18 -4.02 16.22
C LYS A 207 17.11 -3.66 17.25
N ALA A 208 15.92 -4.25 17.09
CA ALA A 208 14.76 -4.00 17.95
C ALA A 208 14.42 -5.25 18.80
N THR A 209 14.12 -5.06 20.08
CA THR A 209 13.73 -6.16 20.98
C THR A 209 12.26 -6.56 20.84
N CYS A 210 11.42 -5.64 20.38
CA CYS A 210 10.00 -5.85 20.13
C CYS A 210 9.58 -5.02 18.92
N ALA A 211 8.59 -5.52 18.19
CA ALA A 211 8.02 -4.79 17.08
C ALA A 211 6.49 -4.83 17.10
N GLY A 212 5.90 -3.72 16.66
CA GLY A 212 4.46 -3.49 16.64
C GLY A 212 3.85 -3.71 15.26
N PRO A 213 2.51 -3.66 15.16
CA PRO A 213 1.81 -3.68 13.86
C PRO A 213 2.10 -2.41 13.06
N GLY A 214 2.30 -2.56 11.74
CA GLY A 214 2.55 -1.46 10.79
C GLY A 214 4.00 -1.23 10.43
N GLU A 215 4.94 -1.85 11.15
CA GLU A 215 6.37 -1.73 10.87
C GLU A 215 6.83 -2.75 9.82
N ASN A 216 7.77 -2.34 8.98
CA ASN A 216 8.50 -3.22 8.07
C ASN A 216 9.73 -3.73 8.82
N LEU A 217 9.85 -5.05 8.94
CA LEU A 217 10.86 -5.67 9.80
C LEU A 217 11.66 -6.72 9.04
N TRP A 218 12.92 -6.88 9.44
CA TRP A 218 13.74 -8.00 9.06
C TRP A 218 13.87 -8.93 10.26
N VAL A 219 13.46 -10.18 10.08
CA VAL A 219 13.37 -11.13 11.18
C VAL A 219 14.29 -12.29 10.89
N LYS A 220 15.24 -12.52 11.79
CA LYS A 220 16.14 -13.66 11.72
C LYS A 220 15.51 -14.86 12.41
N LEU A 221 15.29 -15.92 11.65
CA LEU A 221 14.64 -17.15 12.10
C LEU A 221 15.64 -18.28 12.29
N SER A 222 15.33 -19.16 13.24
CA SER A 222 16.01 -20.44 13.46
C SER A 222 15.02 -21.60 13.39
N GLY A 223 15.48 -22.75 12.90
CA GLY A 223 14.67 -23.96 12.79
C GLY A 223 14.02 -24.19 11.42
N ILE A 224 14.34 -23.35 10.43
CA ILE A 224 13.88 -23.51 9.04
C ILE A 224 14.96 -23.10 8.04
N GLU A 225 15.05 -23.83 6.94
CA GLU A 225 15.92 -23.49 5.82
C GLU A 225 15.23 -22.49 4.89
N GLU A 226 16.02 -21.67 4.19
CA GLU A 226 15.49 -20.69 3.22
C GLU A 226 14.67 -21.36 2.10
N GLU A 227 14.99 -22.62 1.77
CA GLU A 227 14.34 -23.39 0.71
C GLU A 227 12.89 -23.73 1.06
N ASP A 228 12.58 -23.85 2.36
CA ASP A 228 11.26 -24.19 2.87
C ASP A 228 10.34 -22.96 3.06
N ILE A 229 10.83 -21.76 2.77
CA ILE A 229 10.06 -20.52 2.85
C ILE A 229 9.81 -20.02 1.43
N LEU A 230 8.62 -19.52 1.11
CA LEU A 230 8.38 -18.79 -0.14
C LEU A 230 7.86 -17.39 0.16
N SER A 231 8.11 -16.46 -0.77
CA SER A 231 7.47 -15.15 -0.76
C SER A 231 5.95 -15.34 -0.84
N GLY A 232 5.22 -14.76 0.10
CA GLY A 232 3.78 -14.94 0.28
C GLY A 232 3.37 -15.89 1.40
N PHE A 233 4.33 -16.58 2.03
CA PHE A 233 4.05 -17.32 3.26
C PHE A 233 3.74 -16.37 4.41
N VAL A 234 3.02 -16.84 5.42
CA VAL A 234 2.60 -16.01 6.55
C VAL A 234 3.14 -16.58 7.84
N LEU A 235 3.82 -15.74 8.61
CA LEU A 235 4.19 -16.01 9.99
C LEU A 235 3.01 -15.74 10.90
N CYS A 236 2.66 -16.76 11.67
CA CYS A 236 1.53 -16.75 12.59
C CYS A 236 1.96 -17.14 14.01
N SER A 237 1.26 -16.62 15.01
CA SER A 237 1.35 -17.15 16.38
C SER A 237 0.82 -18.59 16.47
N VAL A 238 1.39 -19.39 17.38
CA VAL A 238 1.06 -20.81 17.58
C VAL A 238 -0.36 -21.00 18.15
N ALA A 239 -0.93 -19.98 18.79
CA ALA A 239 -2.24 -20.05 19.41
C ALA A 239 -3.39 -19.69 18.43
N GLY A 240 -4.15 -20.71 18.00
CA GLY A 240 -5.56 -20.56 17.61
C GLY A 240 -5.86 -19.97 16.23
N TYR A 241 -5.11 -20.28 15.18
CA TYR A 241 -5.49 -19.86 13.82
C TYR A 241 -6.72 -20.66 13.31
N LYS A 242 -7.87 -19.99 13.15
CA LYS A 242 -8.90 -20.41 12.19
C LYS A 242 -8.48 -19.88 10.83
N ALA A 243 -8.26 -20.77 9.86
CA ALA A 243 -7.86 -20.38 8.52
C ALA A 243 -8.96 -19.58 7.84
N VAL A 244 -8.79 -18.26 7.81
CA VAL A 244 -9.47 -17.39 6.86
C VAL A 244 -8.40 -16.99 5.85
N LEU A 245 -8.55 -17.45 4.62
CA LEU A 245 -7.62 -17.20 3.53
C LEU A 245 -7.72 -15.72 3.13
N HIS A 246 -6.93 -14.85 3.76
CA HIS A 246 -6.70 -13.50 3.26
C HIS A 246 -5.40 -13.49 2.46
N VAL A 247 -5.54 -13.48 1.14
CA VAL A 247 -4.42 -13.42 0.19
C VAL A 247 -3.94 -11.97 0.13
N HIS A 248 -2.82 -11.65 0.78
CA HIS A 248 -2.23 -10.30 0.76
C HIS A 248 -1.10 -10.16 -0.27
N SER A 249 -0.30 -11.22 -0.49
CA SER A 249 0.75 -11.24 -1.51
C SER A 249 1.08 -12.68 -1.90
N VAL A 250 0.29 -13.27 -2.79
CA VAL A 250 0.63 -14.56 -3.41
C VAL A 250 0.37 -14.40 -4.90
N VAL A 251 1.42 -14.54 -5.71
CA VAL A 251 1.32 -14.61 -7.16
C VAL A 251 1.35 -16.08 -7.54
N GLU A 252 0.19 -16.74 -7.47
CA GLU A 252 0.01 -18.12 -7.90
C GLU A 252 -0.87 -18.16 -9.14
N GLU A 253 -0.56 -19.05 -10.08
CA GLU A 253 -1.37 -19.24 -11.28
C GLU A 253 -2.71 -19.88 -10.89
N CYS A 254 -3.72 -19.04 -10.69
CA CYS A 254 -5.07 -19.50 -10.36
C CYS A 254 -5.82 -19.89 -11.64
N LYS A 255 -6.20 -21.16 -11.75
CA LYS A 255 -7.15 -21.62 -12.78
C LYS A 255 -8.58 -21.51 -12.24
N ILE A 256 -9.41 -20.71 -12.90
CA ILE A 256 -10.85 -20.68 -12.60
C ILE A 256 -11.44 -22.00 -13.11
N VAL A 257 -11.77 -22.92 -12.18
CA VAL A 257 -12.29 -24.26 -12.51
C VAL A 257 -13.77 -24.20 -12.85
N GLU A 258 -14.54 -23.37 -12.12
CA GLU A 258 -15.98 -23.26 -12.31
C GLU A 258 -16.46 -21.86 -11.90
N LEU A 259 -17.34 -21.28 -12.72
CA LEU A 259 -18.05 -20.05 -12.41
C LEU A 259 -19.38 -20.42 -11.75
N LEU A 260 -19.43 -20.33 -10.42
CA LEU A 260 -20.59 -20.80 -9.64
C LEU A 260 -21.85 -19.99 -9.93
N GLN A 261 -21.79 -18.65 -9.88
CA GLN A 261 -22.95 -17.80 -10.15
C GLN A 261 -22.57 -16.34 -10.40
N GLN A 262 -23.33 -15.65 -11.26
CA GLN A 262 -23.22 -14.21 -11.45
C GLN A 262 -24.10 -13.51 -10.39
N ILE A 263 -23.47 -12.70 -9.54
CA ILE A 263 -24.16 -11.94 -8.48
C ILE A 263 -24.08 -10.46 -8.82
N ASP A 264 -25.20 -9.75 -8.66
CA ASP A 264 -25.24 -8.30 -8.83
C ASP A 264 -24.63 -7.62 -7.58
N PRO A 265 -23.53 -6.84 -7.73
CA PRO A 265 -22.78 -6.27 -6.60
C PRO A 265 -23.59 -5.30 -5.74
N LYS A 266 -24.71 -4.75 -6.24
CA LYS A 266 -25.56 -3.81 -5.48
C LYS A 266 -26.67 -4.50 -4.70
N THR A 267 -27.22 -5.58 -5.22
CA THR A 267 -28.38 -6.26 -4.60
C THR A 267 -27.99 -7.54 -3.87
N LYS A 268 -26.75 -8.02 -4.06
CA LYS A 268 -26.23 -9.30 -3.54
C LYS A 268 -27.13 -10.49 -3.88
N LYS A 269 -27.98 -10.35 -4.91
CA LYS A 269 -28.85 -11.41 -5.39
C LYS A 269 -28.26 -12.08 -6.62
N PRO A 270 -28.47 -13.39 -6.77
CA PRO A 270 -28.09 -14.09 -7.98
C PRO A 270 -28.90 -13.57 -9.18
N MET A 271 -28.22 -13.41 -10.32
CA MET A 271 -28.86 -13.27 -11.63
C MET A 271 -29.41 -14.61 -12.12
#